data_AF-A0A7X0FRW4-F1
#
_entry.id   AF-A0A7X0FRW4-F1
#
_cell.length_a   1.000
_cell.length_b   1.000
_cell.length_c   1.000
_cell.angle_alpha   90.00
_cell.angle_beta   90.00
_cell.angle_gamma   90.00
#
_symmetry.space_group_name_H-M   'P 1'
#
loop_
_entity.id
_entity.type
_entity.pdbx_description
1 polymer ?
#
loop_
_entity_poly.entity_id
_entity_poly.type
_entity_poly.pdbx_seq_one_letter_code
_entity_poly.pdbx_strand_id
1 'polypeptide(L)'
;MLRRRLTLAAIPFALSAVVLAGCATVATEESSDTSAAPSTETTTETTTAAVIDSDLDADAVIAANADYTVVNDDEWSEADAVDITLSGTTASSSSDAVTVDGSTVTITAEGVYRLSGSLDGSVVVDAGDEAQVVLILDDADIADTEGSAITVTTADDVAISLAAGSDNSVSDASSYADDAEANAAIYSDADLTISGTGSLEVTANGNDGITSKDDLVVLSGDITVNAVDDGLRGKDSLVISGGTVTVDAGGDALKSDQDSDATQGYILVLDGEVSLAGGDDGFAAVTDVVVTGGTVDVTAGAGTASDSGAKGITAGVVVALDGGEITMDAADDAIHSDGSVGIGGAALTLATGDDGVHAEQTLEIRDGEVTVTSSYEGLEATDVDISGGTIDVVSSDDGINAAGATSGGEADTGETLVISGGSVTISAGGDGLDSNGSITLSGGELAITGPAGGGETTIDSNGGVTVDGMALVSATLTGSNGSSVQVTAADGTVVASFDAGVSFGGVVFGSSALTNGETYTVTVDGSSASATASTTVSTGMGGGGMGGGPGGGGGGPGGGGGGPGGGGRP
;
A
#
# COMPACT_ATOMS: atom_id res chain seq x y z
N MET A 1 -31.93 5.41 -22.48
CA MET A 1 -32.72 6.41 -23.27
C MET A 1 -31.77 7.12 -24.23
N LEU A 2 -32.19 7.52 -25.44
CA LEU A 2 -31.28 8.18 -26.40
C LEU A 2 -30.69 9.50 -25.87
N ARG A 3 -29.38 9.50 -25.60
CA ARG A 3 -28.52 10.70 -25.61
C ARG A 3 -27.53 10.55 -26.77
N ARG A 4 -27.09 11.68 -27.34
CA ARG A 4 -26.24 11.70 -28.55
C ARG A 4 -24.78 11.90 -28.15
N ARG A 5 -23.89 10.99 -28.55
CA ARG A 5 -22.44 11.30 -28.67
C ARG A 5 -22.29 12.54 -29.57
N LEU A 6 -21.41 13.47 -29.21
CA LEU A 6 -21.26 14.76 -29.88
C LEU A 6 -19.77 15.00 -30.14
N THR A 7 -19.30 14.56 -31.30
CA THR A 7 -17.89 14.62 -31.68
C THR A 7 -17.39 16.07 -31.81
N LEU A 8 -16.23 16.34 -31.19
CA LEU A 8 -15.52 17.61 -31.33
C LEU A 8 -14.18 17.36 -32.04
N ALA A 9 -13.98 18.01 -33.18
CA ALA A 9 -12.83 17.74 -34.04
C ALA A 9 -11.61 18.57 -33.66
N ALA A 10 -10.43 17.93 -33.60
CA ALA A 10 -9.15 18.59 -33.39
C ALA A 10 -8.77 19.48 -34.60
N ILE A 11 -8.23 20.67 -34.31
CA ILE A 11 -7.52 21.53 -35.28
C ILE A 11 -6.30 22.13 -34.55
N PRO A 12 -5.06 21.95 -35.03
CA PRO A 12 -3.87 22.42 -34.35
C PRO A 12 -3.69 23.93 -34.48
N PHE A 13 -3.10 24.56 -33.47
CA PHE A 13 -2.62 25.95 -33.55
C PHE A 13 -1.11 26.06 -33.32
N ALA A 14 -0.47 26.94 -34.08
CA ALA A 14 0.96 26.90 -34.31
C ALA A 14 1.80 27.80 -33.39
N LEU A 15 3.02 27.36 -33.15
CA LEU A 15 4.12 28.03 -32.47
C LEU A 15 4.26 29.53 -32.82
N SER A 16 4.45 30.38 -31.81
CA SER A 16 4.95 31.76 -31.99
C SER A 16 5.59 32.31 -30.72
N ALA A 17 6.92 32.23 -30.63
CA ALA A 17 7.68 32.82 -29.54
C ALA A 17 7.77 34.36 -29.68
N VAL A 18 7.59 35.09 -28.58
CA VAL A 18 7.85 36.54 -28.49
C VAL A 18 8.71 36.83 -27.27
N VAL A 19 10.01 37.06 -27.52
CA VAL A 19 10.92 37.64 -26.53
C VAL A 19 10.61 39.13 -26.39
N LEU A 20 10.38 39.62 -25.17
CA LEU A 20 10.29 41.06 -24.91
C LEU A 20 10.94 41.44 -23.57
N ALA A 21 12.17 41.96 -23.63
CA ALA A 21 12.86 42.52 -22.46
C ALA A 21 12.27 43.90 -22.10
N GLY A 22 12.13 44.19 -20.81
CA GLY A 22 11.45 45.39 -20.30
C GLY A 22 12.03 45.94 -19.01
N CYS A 23 13.29 46.38 -19.01
CA CYS A 23 13.91 46.99 -17.84
C CYS A 23 13.22 48.31 -17.43
N ALA A 24 12.90 48.46 -16.16
CA ALA A 24 12.54 49.74 -15.53
C ALA A 24 13.45 49.97 -14.31
N THR A 25 14.35 50.95 -14.40
CA THR A 25 15.33 51.26 -13.35
C THR A 25 14.89 52.42 -12.46
N VAL A 26 15.16 52.30 -11.16
CA VAL A 26 15.15 53.42 -10.21
C VAL A 26 16.44 53.36 -9.37
N ALA A 27 17.16 54.48 -9.34
CA ALA A 27 18.30 54.77 -8.45
C ALA A 27 17.99 56.13 -7.75
N THR A 28 18.70 56.63 -6.74
CA THR A 28 20.00 56.33 -6.08
C THR A 28 19.78 56.27 -4.53
N GLU A 29 20.70 56.37 -3.54
CA GLU A 29 22.17 56.57 -3.31
C GLU A 29 22.39 56.32 -1.77
N GLU A 30 23.53 55.96 -1.17
CA GLU A 30 24.74 55.18 -1.49
C GLU A 30 25.50 54.99 -0.15
N SER A 31 26.05 53.81 0.19
CA SER A 31 27.09 53.66 1.23
C SER A 31 27.89 52.34 1.20
N SER A 32 29.14 52.44 0.72
CA SER A 32 30.38 51.76 1.20
C SER A 32 30.56 50.22 1.19
N ASP A 33 31.42 49.75 0.28
CA ASP A 33 32.49 48.72 0.39
C ASP A 33 32.28 47.47 1.29
N THR A 34 32.46 46.24 0.79
CA THR A 34 33.79 45.63 0.49
C THR A 34 33.66 44.38 -0.42
N SER A 35 34.74 43.94 -1.09
CA SER A 35 34.72 42.98 -2.22
C SER A 35 34.82 41.47 -1.93
N ALA A 36 34.28 40.69 -2.88
CA ALA A 36 34.52 39.27 -3.21
C ALA A 36 33.89 38.20 -2.26
N ALA A 37 33.47 37.03 -2.75
CA ALA A 37 33.56 36.40 -4.08
C ALA A 37 32.20 35.76 -4.49
N PRO A 38 31.96 35.37 -5.76
CA PRO A 38 30.64 34.85 -6.16
C PRO A 38 30.43 33.40 -5.70
N SER A 39 29.34 33.16 -4.98
CA SER A 39 28.77 31.82 -4.83
C SER A 39 28.12 31.38 -6.15
N THR A 40 28.24 30.10 -6.51
CA THR A 40 27.38 29.51 -7.54
C THR A 40 25.98 29.37 -6.94
N GLU A 41 24.97 29.96 -7.58
CA GLU A 41 23.58 29.62 -7.30
C GLU A 41 23.32 28.22 -7.84
N THR A 42 23.13 27.25 -6.95
CA THR A 42 22.47 25.99 -7.31
C THR A 42 21.01 26.34 -7.55
N THR A 43 20.56 26.24 -8.80
CA THR A 43 19.12 26.17 -9.07
C THR A 43 18.64 24.83 -8.54
N THR A 44 18.07 24.82 -7.34
CA THR A 44 17.16 23.74 -6.95
C THR A 44 15.98 23.82 -7.90
N GLU A 45 15.86 22.85 -8.80
CA GLU A 45 14.60 22.59 -9.47
C GLU A 45 13.68 21.98 -8.42
N THR A 46 12.80 22.79 -7.84
CA THR A 46 11.69 22.30 -7.03
C THR A 46 10.77 21.52 -7.96
N THR A 47 10.96 20.20 -8.00
CA THR A 47 9.87 19.27 -8.24
C THR A 47 8.76 19.67 -7.27
N THR A 48 7.62 20.06 -7.81
CA THR A 48 6.44 20.30 -6.99
C THR A 48 5.92 18.93 -6.61
N ALA A 49 5.97 18.57 -5.33
CA ALA A 49 5.32 17.38 -4.83
C ALA A 49 3.84 17.37 -5.26
N ALA A 50 3.29 16.20 -5.57
CA ALA A 50 1.93 16.09 -6.04
C ALA A 50 0.97 16.49 -4.93
N VAL A 51 0.35 17.67 -5.04
CA VAL A 51 -0.54 18.18 -4.01
C VAL A 51 -1.88 17.43 -4.09
N ILE A 52 -1.99 16.35 -3.33
CA ILE A 52 -3.27 15.67 -3.05
C ILE A 52 -4.05 16.54 -2.03
N ASP A 53 -4.69 17.59 -2.55
CA ASP A 53 -5.52 18.54 -1.78
C ASP A 53 -6.97 18.02 -1.67
N SER A 54 -7.28 17.28 -0.60
CA SER A 54 -8.61 16.73 -0.22
C SER A 54 -9.26 15.79 -1.25
N ASP A 55 -9.31 14.47 -1.06
CA ASP A 55 -9.70 13.67 0.12
C ASP A 55 -9.02 12.29 0.03
N LEU A 56 -8.65 11.63 1.13
CA LEU A 56 -8.05 10.27 1.11
C LEU A 56 -9.08 9.16 1.31
N ASP A 57 -10.35 9.42 0.97
CA ASP A 57 -11.43 8.44 0.96
C ASP A 57 -11.48 7.64 -0.35
N ALA A 58 -11.93 6.39 -0.28
CA ALA A 58 -11.91 5.50 -1.44
C ALA A 58 -12.88 5.92 -2.56
N ASP A 59 -14.03 6.53 -2.25
CA ASP A 59 -14.97 7.05 -3.26
C ASP A 59 -14.31 8.19 -4.06
N ALA A 60 -13.49 9.04 -3.42
CA ALA A 60 -12.74 10.13 -4.07
C ALA A 60 -11.58 9.64 -4.94
N VAL A 61 -10.79 8.66 -4.46
CA VAL A 61 -9.67 8.08 -5.23
C VAL A 61 -10.19 7.31 -6.45
N ILE A 62 -11.25 6.50 -6.29
CA ILE A 62 -11.92 5.82 -7.42
C ILE A 62 -12.49 6.84 -8.41
N ALA A 63 -13.02 7.98 -7.94
CA ALA A 63 -13.56 9.04 -8.82
C ALA A 63 -12.48 9.93 -9.47
N ALA A 64 -11.20 9.79 -9.10
CA ALA A 64 -10.08 10.45 -9.76
C ALA A 64 -9.48 9.59 -10.89
N ASN A 65 -9.54 8.26 -10.74
CA ASN A 65 -9.09 7.28 -11.72
C ASN A 65 -10.03 7.16 -12.94
N ALA A 66 -9.54 6.50 -14.00
CA ALA A 66 -10.29 6.27 -15.22
C ALA A 66 -11.40 5.21 -15.03
N ASP A 67 -12.55 5.42 -15.68
CA ASP A 67 -13.60 4.40 -15.82
C ASP A 67 -13.00 3.14 -16.49
N TYR A 68 -12.99 1.99 -15.80
CA TYR A 68 -12.53 0.72 -16.37
C TYR A 68 -13.59 0.05 -17.27
N THR A 69 -13.17 -0.69 -18.29
CA THR A 69 -14.02 -1.49 -19.18
C THR A 69 -14.41 -2.82 -18.52
N VAL A 70 -15.67 -3.25 -18.70
CA VAL A 70 -16.15 -4.54 -18.15
C VAL A 70 -17.34 -5.09 -18.94
N VAL A 71 -17.30 -6.40 -19.24
CA VAL A 71 -18.39 -7.13 -19.91
C VAL A 71 -19.28 -7.81 -18.89
N ASN A 72 -20.53 -7.33 -18.75
CA ASN A 72 -21.45 -7.82 -17.72
C ASN A 72 -22.26 -9.04 -18.19
N ASP A 73 -22.64 -9.90 -17.23
CA ASP A 73 -23.47 -11.10 -17.47
C ASP A 73 -24.87 -10.83 -18.05
N ASP A 74 -25.34 -9.57 -18.11
CA ASP A 74 -26.61 -9.19 -18.77
C ASP A 74 -26.45 -8.58 -20.17
N GLU A 75 -25.21 -8.48 -20.68
CA GLU A 75 -24.90 -7.96 -22.02
C GLU A 75 -24.80 -9.06 -23.09
N TRP A 76 -24.53 -10.30 -22.67
CA TRP A 76 -24.47 -11.50 -23.52
C TRP A 76 -25.50 -12.58 -23.09
N SER A 77 -25.46 -13.76 -23.71
CA SER A 77 -26.35 -14.87 -23.33
C SER A 77 -25.78 -16.25 -23.69
N GLU A 78 -25.80 -17.17 -22.72
CA GLU A 78 -25.43 -18.58 -22.89
C GLU A 78 -26.22 -19.28 -24.01
N ALA A 79 -27.46 -18.84 -24.28
CA ALA A 79 -28.33 -19.44 -25.28
C ALA A 79 -27.93 -19.13 -26.74
N ASP A 80 -27.01 -18.18 -26.94
CA ASP A 80 -26.46 -17.78 -28.23
C ASP A 80 -25.07 -18.41 -28.49
N ALA A 81 -24.57 -19.25 -27.56
CA ALA A 81 -23.25 -19.85 -27.62
C ALA A 81 -23.05 -20.82 -28.81
N VAL A 82 -21.89 -20.69 -29.45
CA VAL A 82 -21.36 -21.61 -30.47
C VAL A 82 -20.47 -22.65 -29.80
N ASP A 83 -20.83 -23.93 -29.87
CA ASP A 83 -20.01 -25.02 -29.33
C ASP A 83 -18.67 -25.16 -30.08
N ILE A 84 -17.58 -25.27 -29.32
CA ILE A 84 -16.22 -25.64 -29.73
C ILE A 84 -15.82 -26.85 -28.86
N THR A 85 -15.83 -28.05 -29.44
CA THR A 85 -15.39 -29.27 -28.75
C THR A 85 -13.90 -29.48 -28.98
N LEU A 86 -13.12 -29.40 -27.91
CA LEU A 86 -11.68 -29.64 -27.85
C LEU A 86 -11.41 -31.16 -27.79
N SER A 87 -10.33 -31.65 -28.39
CA SER A 87 -10.07 -33.10 -28.57
C SER A 87 -8.59 -33.49 -28.74
N GLY A 88 -7.77 -33.18 -27.74
CA GLY A 88 -6.31 -33.36 -27.75
C GLY A 88 -5.66 -32.34 -28.69
N THR A 89 -4.75 -32.74 -29.57
CA THR A 89 -4.07 -31.85 -30.52
C THR A 89 -4.97 -31.25 -31.64
N THR A 90 -6.27 -31.05 -31.42
CA THR A 90 -7.23 -30.45 -32.37
C THR A 90 -8.59 -30.15 -31.71
N ALA A 91 -9.47 -29.42 -32.41
CA ALA A 91 -10.84 -29.15 -31.99
C ALA A 91 -11.86 -29.29 -33.14
N SER A 92 -13.15 -29.08 -32.85
CA SER A 92 -14.19 -28.96 -33.87
C SER A 92 -15.33 -28.02 -33.46
N SER A 93 -15.84 -27.25 -34.42
CA SER A 93 -17.06 -26.45 -34.29
C SER A 93 -17.92 -26.59 -35.56
N SER A 94 -19.11 -25.97 -35.55
CA SER A 94 -20.02 -25.91 -36.70
C SER A 94 -20.23 -24.49 -37.26
N SER A 95 -19.59 -23.47 -36.68
CA SER A 95 -19.62 -22.08 -37.15
C SER A 95 -18.52 -21.81 -38.18
N ASP A 96 -18.83 -21.02 -39.21
CA ASP A 96 -17.85 -20.50 -40.17
C ASP A 96 -16.91 -19.44 -39.52
N ALA A 97 -17.22 -18.95 -38.31
CA ALA A 97 -16.39 -17.99 -37.56
C ALA A 97 -15.29 -18.64 -36.70
N VAL A 98 -15.27 -19.98 -36.59
CA VAL A 98 -14.23 -20.74 -35.87
C VAL A 98 -13.40 -21.50 -36.89
N THR A 99 -12.11 -21.21 -36.95
CA THR A 99 -11.14 -21.95 -37.77
C THR A 99 -10.26 -22.84 -36.88
N VAL A 100 -9.79 -23.96 -37.43
CA VAL A 100 -8.92 -24.91 -36.72
C VAL A 100 -7.83 -25.35 -37.69
N ASP A 101 -6.56 -25.05 -37.38
CA ASP A 101 -5.40 -25.55 -38.13
C ASP A 101 -4.47 -26.33 -37.19
N GLY A 102 -4.53 -27.66 -37.31
CA GLY A 102 -3.87 -28.56 -36.37
C GLY A 102 -4.43 -28.43 -34.96
N SER A 103 -3.59 -27.92 -34.06
CA SER A 103 -3.83 -27.69 -32.63
C SER A 103 -4.29 -26.27 -32.29
N THR A 104 -4.17 -25.29 -33.20
CA THR A 104 -4.63 -23.92 -32.95
C THR A 104 -6.09 -23.75 -33.37
N VAL A 105 -6.89 -23.14 -32.50
CA VAL A 105 -8.29 -22.77 -32.72
C VAL A 105 -8.39 -21.26 -32.78
N THR A 106 -8.85 -20.68 -33.89
CA THR A 106 -8.98 -19.22 -34.03
C THR A 106 -10.43 -18.81 -34.20
N ILE A 107 -10.93 -18.00 -33.27
CA ILE A 107 -12.21 -17.30 -33.30
C ILE A 107 -12.04 -15.99 -34.07
N THR A 108 -12.90 -15.75 -35.07
CA THR A 108 -12.69 -14.71 -36.11
C THR A 108 -13.86 -13.74 -36.28
N ALA A 109 -14.76 -13.64 -35.29
CA ALA A 109 -15.87 -12.68 -35.26
C ALA A 109 -16.46 -12.52 -33.85
N GLU A 110 -17.19 -11.42 -33.65
CA GLU A 110 -18.09 -11.17 -32.50
C GLU A 110 -18.93 -12.40 -32.11
N GLY A 111 -19.20 -12.56 -30.81
CA GLY A 111 -20.18 -13.54 -30.32
C GLY A 111 -19.75 -14.37 -29.11
N VAL A 112 -20.60 -15.33 -28.76
CA VAL A 112 -20.45 -16.23 -27.60
C VAL A 112 -20.00 -17.61 -28.08
N TYR A 113 -18.97 -18.17 -27.46
CA TYR A 113 -18.35 -19.44 -27.83
C TYR A 113 -18.17 -20.32 -26.59
N ARG A 114 -18.63 -21.57 -26.60
CA ARG A 114 -18.46 -22.53 -25.50
C ARG A 114 -17.33 -23.50 -25.80
N LEU A 115 -16.30 -23.50 -24.98
CA LEU A 115 -15.18 -24.42 -25.05
C LEU A 115 -15.40 -25.56 -24.05
N SER A 116 -15.16 -26.80 -24.49
CA SER A 116 -15.37 -27.99 -23.67
C SER A 116 -14.47 -29.14 -24.13
N GLY A 117 -13.92 -29.91 -23.19
CA GLY A 117 -12.90 -30.94 -23.43
C GLY A 117 -11.47 -30.41 -23.34
N SER A 118 -10.51 -31.21 -23.77
CA SER A 118 -9.07 -30.93 -23.64
C SER A 118 -8.41 -30.56 -24.98
N LEU A 119 -7.54 -29.55 -25.02
CA LEU A 119 -6.75 -29.09 -26.17
C LEU A 119 -5.25 -29.13 -25.84
N ASP A 120 -4.49 -29.96 -26.57
CA ASP A 120 -3.02 -29.86 -26.63
C ASP A 120 -2.66 -28.75 -27.65
N GLY A 121 -2.79 -27.49 -27.26
CA GLY A 121 -2.60 -26.30 -28.12
C GLY A 121 -3.39 -25.07 -27.69
N SER A 122 -3.39 -24.06 -28.57
CA SER A 122 -3.83 -22.67 -28.30
C SER A 122 -5.21 -22.31 -28.83
N VAL A 123 -5.90 -21.44 -28.08
CA VAL A 123 -7.12 -20.74 -28.49
C VAL A 123 -6.80 -19.26 -28.73
N VAL A 124 -7.11 -18.77 -29.93
CA VAL A 124 -6.79 -17.40 -30.38
C VAL A 124 -8.07 -16.64 -30.72
N VAL A 125 -8.18 -15.38 -30.28
CA VAL A 125 -9.24 -14.45 -30.67
C VAL A 125 -8.65 -13.39 -31.61
N ASP A 126 -9.06 -13.42 -32.87
CA ASP A 126 -8.71 -12.47 -33.94
C ASP A 126 -10.00 -12.00 -34.62
N ALA A 127 -10.87 -11.34 -33.83
CA ALA A 127 -12.23 -10.97 -34.18
C ALA A 127 -12.37 -9.54 -34.75
N GLY A 128 -11.35 -8.70 -34.55
CA GLY A 128 -11.25 -7.32 -35.01
C GLY A 128 -11.67 -6.25 -33.98
N ASP A 129 -11.09 -5.06 -34.13
CA ASP A 129 -11.15 -3.87 -33.28
C ASP A 129 -12.55 -3.17 -33.15
N GLU A 130 -13.65 -3.90 -33.36
CA GLU A 130 -15.04 -3.50 -33.05
C GLU A 130 -15.87 -4.72 -32.53
N ALA A 131 -15.24 -5.81 -32.08
CA ALA A 131 -15.88 -7.09 -31.77
C ALA A 131 -15.78 -7.50 -30.28
N GLN A 132 -16.94 -7.58 -29.62
CA GLN A 132 -17.10 -8.21 -28.30
C GLN A 132 -17.11 -9.75 -28.43
N VAL A 133 -16.28 -10.45 -27.67
CA VAL A 133 -16.17 -11.93 -27.68
C VAL A 133 -16.30 -12.52 -26.28
N VAL A 134 -17.14 -13.55 -26.13
CA VAL A 134 -17.32 -14.27 -24.86
C VAL A 134 -16.90 -15.73 -25.01
N LEU A 135 -15.94 -16.15 -24.18
CA LEU A 135 -15.43 -17.51 -24.07
C LEU A 135 -16.03 -18.17 -22.82
N ILE A 136 -17.05 -19.02 -23.00
CA ILE A 136 -17.59 -19.84 -21.92
C ILE A 136 -16.68 -21.07 -21.76
N LEU A 137 -16.07 -21.25 -20.59
CA LEU A 137 -15.29 -22.43 -20.25
C LEU A 137 -16.20 -23.42 -19.50
N ASP A 138 -16.41 -24.60 -20.08
CA ASP A 138 -17.37 -25.63 -19.62
C ASP A 138 -16.72 -27.03 -19.70
N ASP A 139 -15.96 -27.36 -18.64
CA ASP A 139 -15.02 -28.49 -18.55
C ASP A 139 -13.93 -28.39 -19.64
N ALA A 140 -13.30 -27.23 -19.73
CA ALA A 140 -12.25 -26.89 -20.71
C ALA A 140 -10.84 -26.99 -20.11
N ASP A 141 -9.97 -27.77 -20.76
CA ASP A 141 -8.56 -27.99 -20.39
C ASP A 141 -7.67 -27.59 -21.57
N ILE A 142 -6.87 -26.53 -21.45
CA ILE A 142 -6.16 -25.91 -22.59
C ILE A 142 -4.67 -25.79 -22.25
N ALA A 143 -3.83 -26.56 -22.93
CA ALA A 143 -2.40 -26.65 -22.66
C ALA A 143 -1.56 -26.46 -23.95
N ASP A 144 -0.97 -25.28 -24.14
CA ASP A 144 -0.02 -25.04 -25.25
C ASP A 144 1.42 -25.01 -24.73
N THR A 145 2.23 -26.01 -25.08
CA THR A 145 3.63 -26.07 -24.62
C THR A 145 4.62 -25.27 -25.49
N GLU A 146 4.15 -24.58 -26.53
CA GLU A 146 4.97 -23.76 -27.44
C GLU A 146 4.66 -22.24 -27.36
N GLY A 147 3.61 -21.82 -26.65
CA GLY A 147 3.31 -20.42 -26.34
C GLY A 147 2.19 -20.24 -25.29
N SER A 148 1.48 -19.12 -25.35
CA SER A 148 0.26 -18.86 -24.56
C SER A 148 -0.89 -19.81 -24.96
N ALA A 149 -1.69 -20.25 -23.98
CA ALA A 149 -2.79 -21.18 -24.21
C ALA A 149 -4.09 -20.48 -24.63
N ILE A 150 -4.36 -19.28 -24.09
CA ILE A 150 -5.40 -18.37 -24.60
C ILE A 150 -4.72 -17.06 -25.00
N THR A 151 -5.04 -16.54 -26.19
CA THR A 151 -4.48 -15.28 -26.71
C THR A 151 -5.55 -14.46 -27.42
N VAL A 152 -5.81 -13.24 -26.95
CA VAL A 152 -6.55 -12.22 -27.73
C VAL A 152 -5.54 -11.38 -28.48
N THR A 153 -5.70 -11.27 -29.80
CA THR A 153 -4.87 -10.44 -30.68
C THR A 153 -5.68 -9.31 -31.33
N THR A 154 -6.97 -9.51 -31.59
CA THR A 154 -7.90 -8.41 -31.95
C THR A 154 -9.31 -8.65 -31.40
N ALA A 155 -9.83 -7.66 -30.67
CA ALA A 155 -11.21 -7.55 -30.15
C ALA A 155 -11.52 -6.06 -29.85
N ASP A 156 -12.75 -5.75 -29.42
CA ASP A 156 -13.06 -4.53 -28.65
C ASP A 156 -12.98 -4.92 -27.15
N ASP A 157 -13.88 -5.80 -26.69
CA ASP A 157 -13.84 -6.44 -25.36
C ASP A 157 -13.76 -7.97 -25.44
N VAL A 158 -13.12 -8.64 -24.47
CA VAL A 158 -13.20 -10.09 -24.26
C VAL A 158 -13.66 -10.46 -22.85
N ALA A 159 -14.53 -11.45 -22.76
CA ALA A 159 -14.95 -12.05 -21.49
C ALA A 159 -14.67 -13.55 -21.44
N ILE A 160 -14.17 -14.04 -20.31
CA ILE A 160 -14.08 -15.46 -19.96
C ILE A 160 -15.16 -15.74 -18.90
N SER A 161 -16.12 -16.61 -19.20
CA SER A 161 -17.19 -16.96 -18.27
C SER A 161 -17.09 -18.42 -17.84
N LEU A 162 -16.92 -18.64 -16.54
CA LEU A 162 -16.73 -19.96 -15.94
C LEU A 162 -18.08 -20.62 -15.70
N ALA A 163 -18.40 -21.67 -16.48
CA ALA A 163 -19.71 -22.30 -16.46
C ALA A 163 -20.03 -22.92 -15.08
N ALA A 164 -21.29 -22.82 -14.65
CA ALA A 164 -21.67 -23.08 -13.26
C ALA A 164 -21.42 -24.53 -12.81
N GLY A 165 -20.34 -24.73 -12.06
CA GLY A 165 -19.89 -26.05 -11.58
C GLY A 165 -19.11 -26.87 -12.60
N SER A 166 -18.48 -26.22 -13.58
CA SER A 166 -17.40 -26.79 -14.39
C SER A 166 -16.05 -26.63 -13.72
N ASP A 167 -15.11 -27.53 -14.03
CA ASP A 167 -13.70 -27.42 -13.64
C ASP A 167 -12.83 -27.18 -14.88
N ASN A 168 -12.12 -26.04 -14.93
CA ASN A 168 -11.36 -25.61 -16.12
C ASN A 168 -9.88 -25.38 -15.82
N SER A 169 -9.00 -25.69 -16.77
CA SER A 169 -7.54 -25.57 -16.62
C SER A 169 -6.89 -24.89 -17.83
N VAL A 170 -5.90 -24.02 -17.60
CA VAL A 170 -5.11 -23.34 -18.63
C VAL A 170 -3.62 -23.37 -18.29
N SER A 171 -2.76 -23.79 -19.21
CA SER A 171 -1.31 -23.86 -18.98
C SER A 171 -0.45 -23.72 -20.24
N ASP A 172 0.76 -23.20 -20.11
CA ASP A 172 1.54 -22.62 -21.21
C ASP A 172 2.97 -23.19 -21.38
N ALA A 173 3.75 -22.56 -22.26
CA ALA A 173 5.16 -22.86 -22.48
C ALA A 173 6.02 -22.53 -21.25
N SER A 174 6.99 -23.39 -20.92
CA SER A 174 7.89 -23.22 -19.76
C SER A 174 8.97 -22.13 -19.89
N SER A 175 8.81 -21.18 -20.81
CA SER A 175 9.66 -20.02 -21.07
C SER A 175 9.20 -19.32 -22.35
N TYR A 176 9.08 -17.99 -22.33
CA TYR A 176 8.88 -17.18 -23.54
C TYR A 176 10.23 -16.73 -24.15
N ALA A 177 10.17 -15.98 -25.25
CA ALA A 177 11.35 -15.31 -25.81
C ALA A 177 11.45 -13.88 -25.28
N ASP A 178 12.67 -13.34 -25.18
CA ASP A 178 12.97 -11.96 -24.74
C ASP A 178 12.21 -10.86 -25.52
N ASP A 179 11.66 -11.19 -26.71
CA ASP A 179 10.87 -10.31 -27.59
C ASP A 179 9.47 -10.87 -27.93
N ALA A 180 8.92 -11.74 -27.07
CA ALA A 180 7.52 -12.19 -27.18
C ALA A 180 6.55 -11.13 -26.64
N GLU A 181 5.60 -10.70 -27.49
CA GLU A 181 4.51 -9.81 -27.05
C GLU A 181 3.54 -10.53 -26.11
N ALA A 182 3.11 -11.74 -26.48
CA ALA A 182 2.29 -12.61 -25.65
C ALA A 182 3.18 -13.47 -24.74
N ASN A 183 3.16 -13.16 -23.44
CA ASN A 183 4.01 -13.71 -22.39
C ASN A 183 3.22 -14.26 -21.19
N ALA A 184 1.93 -14.58 -21.35
CA ALA A 184 1.08 -15.05 -20.25
C ALA A 184 0.31 -16.31 -20.63
N ALA A 185 -0.09 -17.14 -19.65
CA ALA A 185 -0.88 -18.34 -19.94
C ALA A 185 -2.27 -17.99 -20.52
N ILE A 186 -2.89 -16.92 -20.01
CA ILE A 186 -3.99 -16.20 -20.65
C ILE A 186 -3.49 -14.78 -20.96
N TYR A 187 -3.42 -14.42 -22.24
CA TYR A 187 -2.92 -13.13 -22.70
C TYR A 187 -3.96 -12.36 -23.51
N SER A 188 -4.03 -11.04 -23.33
CA SER A 188 -4.93 -10.17 -24.10
C SER A 188 -4.27 -8.86 -24.55
N ASP A 189 -4.30 -8.59 -25.87
CA ASP A 189 -4.04 -7.28 -26.49
C ASP A 189 -5.24 -6.30 -26.37
N ALA A 190 -6.26 -6.62 -25.56
CA ALA A 190 -7.49 -5.82 -25.34
C ALA A 190 -8.12 -6.08 -23.95
N ASP A 191 -9.12 -5.30 -23.55
CA ASP A 191 -9.82 -5.41 -22.26
C ASP A 191 -10.36 -6.84 -21.98
N LEU A 192 -10.10 -7.35 -20.76
CA LEU A 192 -10.41 -8.72 -20.36
C LEU A 192 -11.26 -8.78 -19.07
N THR A 193 -12.47 -9.33 -19.16
CA THR A 193 -13.33 -9.64 -17.99
C THR A 193 -13.34 -11.15 -17.69
N ILE A 194 -13.37 -11.52 -16.41
CA ILE A 194 -13.63 -12.91 -15.95
C ILE A 194 -14.90 -12.93 -15.08
N SER A 195 -15.86 -13.79 -15.40
CA SER A 195 -17.13 -13.93 -14.67
C SER A 195 -17.53 -15.41 -14.45
N GLY A 196 -18.66 -15.63 -13.79
CA GLY A 196 -19.28 -16.96 -13.63
C GLY A 196 -19.01 -17.62 -12.28
N THR A 197 -19.32 -18.92 -12.19
CA THR A 197 -19.26 -19.69 -10.93
C THR A 197 -18.75 -21.13 -11.12
N GLY A 198 -17.96 -21.37 -12.17
CA GLY A 198 -17.06 -22.52 -12.28
C GLY A 198 -15.69 -22.21 -11.69
N SER A 199 -14.79 -23.19 -11.68
CA SER A 199 -13.39 -23.00 -11.30
C SER A 199 -12.48 -22.75 -12.52
N LEU A 200 -11.34 -22.10 -12.29
CA LEU A 200 -10.27 -21.88 -13.26
C LEU A 200 -8.90 -22.04 -12.59
N GLU A 201 -8.17 -23.10 -12.96
CA GLU A 201 -6.78 -23.33 -12.56
C GLU A 201 -5.83 -22.88 -13.68
N VAL A 202 -5.10 -21.78 -13.47
CA VAL A 202 -4.05 -21.30 -14.37
C VAL A 202 -2.69 -21.74 -13.84
N THR A 203 -1.89 -22.37 -14.70
CA THR A 203 -0.50 -22.73 -14.42
C THR A 203 0.40 -22.11 -15.49
N ALA A 204 0.92 -20.92 -15.20
CA ALA A 204 1.90 -20.24 -16.03
C ALA A 204 3.31 -20.70 -15.66
N ASN A 205 3.86 -21.57 -16.50
CA ASN A 205 5.21 -22.14 -16.41
C ASN A 205 6.27 -21.20 -16.98
N GLY A 206 5.89 -20.17 -17.74
CA GLY A 206 6.79 -19.37 -18.56
C GLY A 206 7.08 -17.96 -18.06
N ASN A 207 6.04 -17.22 -17.66
CA ASN A 207 6.11 -15.84 -17.14
C ASN A 207 4.79 -15.55 -16.36
N ASP A 208 3.89 -14.71 -16.89
CA ASP A 208 2.69 -14.22 -16.19
C ASP A 208 1.54 -15.24 -16.19
N GLY A 209 0.68 -15.18 -15.16
CA GLY A 209 -0.58 -15.94 -15.09
C GLY A 209 -1.63 -15.48 -16.09
N ILE A 210 -2.26 -14.33 -15.80
CA ILE A 210 -3.30 -13.71 -16.64
C ILE A 210 -2.94 -12.24 -16.87
N THR A 211 -2.75 -11.86 -18.13
CA THR A 211 -2.29 -10.50 -18.51
C THR A 211 -3.21 -9.85 -19.53
N SER A 212 -3.69 -8.65 -19.20
CA SER A 212 -4.27 -7.69 -20.14
C SER A 212 -3.31 -6.53 -20.37
N LYS A 213 -3.20 -6.07 -21.63
CA LYS A 213 -2.46 -4.86 -22.01
C LYS A 213 -3.18 -3.56 -21.67
N ASP A 214 -4.49 -3.66 -21.44
CA ASP A 214 -5.42 -2.61 -21.06
C ASP A 214 -6.04 -3.02 -19.70
N ASP A 215 -7.36 -3.09 -19.53
CA ASP A 215 -7.99 -3.47 -18.25
C ASP A 215 -8.11 -4.99 -18.03
N LEU A 216 -8.01 -5.43 -16.77
CA LEU A 216 -8.34 -6.80 -16.32
C LEU A 216 -9.34 -6.76 -15.14
N VAL A 217 -10.55 -7.31 -15.34
CA VAL A 217 -11.63 -7.28 -14.35
C VAL A 217 -12.09 -8.67 -13.96
N VAL A 218 -11.97 -9.04 -12.68
CA VAL A 218 -12.60 -10.23 -12.10
C VAL A 218 -13.93 -9.85 -11.47
N LEU A 219 -15.04 -10.24 -12.10
CA LEU A 219 -16.39 -10.08 -11.55
C LEU A 219 -16.73 -11.18 -10.53
N SER A 220 -16.42 -12.43 -10.87
CA SER A 220 -16.61 -13.59 -10.00
C SER A 220 -15.92 -14.84 -10.57
N GLY A 221 -15.66 -15.81 -9.70
CA GLY A 221 -15.14 -17.13 -10.06
C GLY A 221 -14.63 -17.89 -8.83
N ASP A 222 -14.07 -19.07 -9.07
CA ASP A 222 -13.15 -19.76 -8.15
C ASP A 222 -11.82 -19.91 -8.92
N ILE A 223 -10.96 -18.90 -8.80
CA ILE A 223 -9.79 -18.69 -9.67
C ILE A 223 -8.53 -18.99 -8.87
N THR A 224 -7.70 -19.92 -9.37
CA THR A 224 -6.37 -20.21 -8.81
C THR A 224 -5.32 -19.98 -9.89
N VAL A 225 -4.32 -19.14 -9.60
CA VAL A 225 -3.21 -18.83 -10.52
C VAL A 225 -1.89 -19.23 -9.86
N ASN A 226 -1.07 -20.00 -10.59
CA ASN A 226 0.31 -20.29 -10.23
C ASN A 226 1.18 -19.71 -11.35
N ALA A 227 2.07 -18.75 -11.06
CA ALA A 227 2.87 -18.03 -12.05
C ALA A 227 4.37 -18.06 -11.72
N VAL A 228 5.21 -17.93 -12.76
CA VAL A 228 6.68 -17.87 -12.61
C VAL A 228 7.18 -16.44 -12.49
N ASP A 229 6.45 -15.49 -13.05
CA ASP A 229 6.62 -14.04 -12.88
C ASP A 229 5.34 -13.50 -12.20
N ASP A 230 4.64 -12.52 -12.79
CA ASP A 230 3.46 -11.88 -12.18
C ASP A 230 2.18 -12.75 -12.24
N GLY A 231 1.31 -12.64 -11.22
CA GLY A 231 0.09 -13.44 -11.09
C GLY A 231 -1.07 -12.96 -11.97
N LEU A 232 -1.75 -11.89 -11.56
CA LEU A 232 -2.74 -11.16 -12.36
C LEU A 232 -2.19 -9.78 -12.72
N ARG A 233 -2.18 -9.44 -14.01
CA ARG A 233 -1.68 -8.16 -14.51
C ARG A 233 -2.71 -7.48 -15.40
N GLY A 234 -3.33 -6.43 -14.88
CA GLY A 234 -4.21 -5.53 -15.62
C GLY A 234 -3.49 -4.21 -15.81
N LYS A 235 -2.83 -4.02 -16.96
CA LYS A 235 -1.84 -2.95 -17.10
C LYS A 235 -2.43 -1.54 -16.92
N ASP A 236 -3.58 -1.25 -17.52
CA ASP A 236 -4.23 0.06 -17.39
C ASP A 236 -5.12 0.12 -16.14
N SER A 237 -5.76 -0.98 -15.76
CA SER A 237 -6.28 -1.22 -14.40
C SER A 237 -6.46 -2.71 -14.10
N LEU A 238 -6.42 -3.07 -12.81
CA LEU A 238 -6.72 -4.42 -12.31
C LEU A 238 -7.82 -4.35 -11.24
N VAL A 239 -9.00 -4.92 -11.53
CA VAL A 239 -10.18 -4.78 -10.67
C VAL A 239 -10.73 -6.13 -10.21
N ILE A 240 -10.79 -6.37 -8.90
CA ILE A 240 -11.48 -7.52 -8.29
C ILE A 240 -12.80 -7.03 -7.68
N SER A 241 -13.92 -7.37 -8.33
CA SER A 241 -15.27 -7.05 -7.87
C SER A 241 -15.92 -8.16 -7.03
N GLY A 242 -15.32 -9.35 -6.98
CA GLY A 242 -15.83 -10.50 -6.24
C GLY A 242 -15.28 -11.85 -6.69
N GLY A 243 -15.75 -12.91 -6.05
CA GLY A 243 -15.28 -14.29 -6.26
C GLY A 243 -14.27 -14.74 -5.20
N THR A 244 -13.73 -15.94 -5.39
CA THR A 244 -12.55 -16.44 -4.67
C THR A 244 -11.36 -16.41 -5.64
N VAL A 245 -10.27 -15.75 -5.25
CA VAL A 245 -9.08 -15.53 -6.08
C VAL A 245 -7.84 -15.92 -5.27
N THR A 246 -7.13 -16.96 -5.71
CA THR A 246 -5.87 -17.42 -5.10
C THR A 246 -4.73 -17.24 -6.10
N VAL A 247 -3.63 -16.64 -5.68
CA VAL A 247 -2.45 -16.40 -6.51
C VAL A 247 -1.17 -16.84 -5.79
N ASP A 248 -0.33 -17.62 -6.45
CA ASP A 248 1.05 -17.96 -6.06
C ASP A 248 1.97 -17.53 -7.21
N ALA A 249 2.71 -16.44 -7.02
CA ALA A 249 3.47 -15.73 -8.07
C ALA A 249 4.97 -15.65 -7.72
N GLY A 250 5.82 -15.73 -8.76
CA GLY A 250 7.27 -15.58 -8.61
C GLY A 250 7.74 -14.12 -8.60
N GLY A 251 6.96 -13.23 -9.21
CA GLY A 251 7.04 -11.77 -9.12
C GLY A 251 5.92 -11.23 -8.24
N ASP A 252 5.14 -10.27 -8.75
CA ASP A 252 4.04 -9.65 -8.02
C ASP A 252 2.75 -10.47 -8.14
N ALA A 253 1.98 -10.59 -7.05
CA ALA A 253 0.73 -11.36 -7.10
C ALA A 253 -0.37 -10.62 -7.89
N LEU A 254 -0.56 -9.31 -7.65
CA LEU A 254 -1.46 -8.43 -8.39
C LEU A 254 -0.71 -7.19 -8.90
N LYS A 255 -0.86 -6.84 -10.18
CA LYS A 255 -0.08 -5.77 -10.82
C LYS A 255 -0.87 -4.86 -11.76
N SER A 256 -0.57 -3.56 -11.73
CA SER A 256 -1.00 -2.58 -12.74
C SER A 256 0.12 -1.55 -12.99
N ASP A 257 0.59 -1.43 -14.23
CA ASP A 257 1.91 -0.84 -14.54
C ASP A 257 1.93 0.19 -15.70
N GLN A 258 0.78 0.77 -16.03
CA GLN A 258 0.67 1.92 -16.94
C GLN A 258 1.28 3.20 -16.31
N ASP A 259 2.36 3.73 -16.92
CA ASP A 259 3.09 4.92 -16.45
C ASP A 259 2.80 6.22 -17.25
N SER A 260 2.01 6.14 -18.32
CA SER A 260 1.88 7.22 -19.30
C SER A 260 0.59 8.05 -19.21
N ASP A 261 -0.40 7.60 -18.43
CA ASP A 261 -1.52 8.41 -17.95
C ASP A 261 -1.67 8.22 -16.43
N ALA A 262 -1.81 9.33 -15.70
CA ALA A 262 -1.87 9.35 -14.23
C ALA A 262 -3.29 9.10 -13.68
N THR A 263 -4.17 8.49 -14.48
CA THR A 263 -5.50 8.00 -14.10
C THR A 263 -5.67 6.50 -14.34
N GLN A 264 -4.56 5.82 -14.63
CA GLN A 264 -4.43 4.40 -14.94
C GLN A 264 -3.25 3.83 -14.14
N GLY A 265 -3.01 2.51 -14.20
CA GLY A 265 -1.95 1.85 -13.42
C GLY A 265 -2.36 1.55 -11.98
N TYR A 266 -3.66 1.38 -11.72
CA TYR A 266 -4.25 1.19 -10.40
C TYR A 266 -4.79 -0.23 -10.17
N ILE A 267 -4.86 -0.64 -8.90
CA ILE A 267 -5.50 -1.90 -8.46
C ILE A 267 -6.68 -1.58 -7.54
N LEU A 268 -7.83 -2.21 -7.78
CA LEU A 268 -9.08 -1.95 -7.06
C LEU A 268 -9.74 -3.25 -6.57
N VAL A 269 -9.98 -3.39 -5.26
CA VAL A 269 -10.69 -4.52 -4.65
C VAL A 269 -11.98 -4.04 -3.99
N LEU A 270 -13.12 -4.47 -4.52
CA LEU A 270 -14.45 -4.06 -4.05
C LEU A 270 -15.07 -5.06 -3.07
N ASP A 271 -14.93 -6.36 -3.35
CA ASP A 271 -15.41 -7.49 -2.54
C ASP A 271 -14.69 -8.79 -2.96
N GLY A 272 -14.85 -9.88 -2.21
CA GLY A 272 -14.31 -11.21 -2.55
C GLY A 272 -13.53 -11.90 -1.42
N GLU A 273 -12.96 -13.06 -1.73
CA GLU A 273 -12.00 -13.80 -0.90
C GLU A 273 -10.70 -13.92 -1.69
N VAL A 274 -9.72 -13.06 -1.37
CA VAL A 274 -8.48 -12.87 -2.14
C VAL A 274 -7.29 -13.35 -1.30
N SER A 275 -6.52 -14.30 -1.81
CA SER A 275 -5.33 -14.85 -1.14
C SER A 275 -4.13 -14.78 -2.08
N LEU A 276 -3.06 -14.10 -1.66
CA LEU A 276 -1.94 -13.69 -2.49
C LEU A 276 -0.62 -14.13 -1.86
N ALA A 277 0.19 -14.88 -2.61
CA ALA A 277 1.59 -15.11 -2.31
C ALA A 277 2.44 -14.47 -3.43
N GLY A 278 3.19 -13.42 -3.06
CA GLY A 278 4.13 -12.72 -3.93
C GLY A 278 5.58 -13.16 -3.67
N GLY A 279 6.35 -13.28 -4.73
CA GLY A 279 7.81 -13.44 -4.68
C GLY A 279 8.53 -12.10 -4.51
N ASP A 280 8.00 -11.06 -5.15
CA ASP A 280 8.13 -9.65 -4.75
C ASP A 280 6.82 -9.24 -4.04
N ASP A 281 6.01 -8.32 -4.58
CA ASP A 281 4.92 -7.67 -3.85
C ASP A 281 3.58 -8.43 -3.88
N GLY A 282 2.74 -8.18 -2.87
CA GLY A 282 1.33 -8.61 -2.90
C GLY A 282 0.50 -7.80 -3.92
N PHE A 283 0.68 -6.49 -3.90
CA PHE A 283 0.07 -5.54 -4.84
C PHE A 283 1.13 -4.55 -5.33
N ALA A 284 1.33 -4.46 -6.64
CA ALA A 284 2.22 -3.48 -7.27
C ALA A 284 1.45 -2.57 -8.24
N ALA A 285 1.18 -1.33 -7.82
CA ALA A 285 0.49 -0.32 -8.63
C ALA A 285 1.36 0.90 -8.90
N VAL A 286 1.40 1.35 -10.16
CA VAL A 286 2.11 2.59 -10.56
C VAL A 286 1.37 3.86 -10.08
N THR A 287 0.07 3.79 -9.86
CA THR A 287 -0.71 4.86 -9.20
C THR A 287 -1.29 4.39 -7.87
N ASP A 288 -2.50 3.85 -7.87
CA ASP A 288 -3.28 3.68 -6.64
C ASP A 288 -3.58 2.20 -6.31
N VAL A 289 -3.68 1.89 -5.01
CA VAL A 289 -4.28 0.64 -4.52
C VAL A 289 -5.46 0.97 -3.61
N VAL A 290 -6.67 0.54 -4.00
CA VAL A 290 -7.89 0.86 -3.27
C VAL A 290 -8.63 -0.41 -2.85
N VAL A 291 -8.98 -0.50 -1.57
CA VAL A 291 -9.75 -1.62 -1.00
C VAL A 291 -10.97 -1.10 -0.25
N THR A 292 -12.17 -1.53 -0.67
CA THR A 292 -13.45 -1.13 -0.05
C THR A 292 -14.22 -2.29 0.59
N GLY A 293 -13.73 -3.53 0.48
CA GLY A 293 -14.45 -4.71 0.94
C GLY A 293 -13.69 -6.02 0.70
N GLY A 294 -14.38 -7.14 0.94
CA GLY A 294 -13.82 -8.49 0.86
C GLY A 294 -12.96 -8.90 2.06
N THR A 295 -12.35 -10.08 1.94
CA THR A 295 -11.26 -10.56 2.79
C THR A 295 -10.02 -10.70 1.91
N VAL A 296 -8.90 -10.12 2.36
CA VAL A 296 -7.61 -10.12 1.64
C VAL A 296 -6.53 -10.70 2.57
N ASP A 297 -5.83 -11.73 2.13
CA ASP A 297 -4.73 -12.38 2.87
C ASP A 297 -3.47 -12.40 2.00
N VAL A 298 -2.40 -11.75 2.46
CA VAL A 298 -1.19 -11.49 1.67
C VAL A 298 0.05 -12.06 2.36
N THR A 299 0.89 -12.75 1.62
CA THR A 299 2.28 -13.05 2.01
C THR A 299 3.24 -12.55 0.93
N ALA A 300 4.08 -11.58 1.25
CA ALA A 300 5.06 -10.99 0.31
C ALA A 300 6.49 -11.43 0.65
N GLY A 301 7.31 -11.72 -0.36
CA GLY A 301 8.66 -12.28 -0.17
C GLY A 301 8.68 -13.71 0.38
N ALA A 302 7.66 -14.52 0.07
CA ALA A 302 7.45 -15.85 0.67
C ALA A 302 8.54 -16.89 0.32
N GLY A 303 9.64 -16.90 1.10
CA GLY A 303 10.77 -17.82 0.91
C GLY A 303 12.00 -17.21 0.23
N THR A 304 12.05 -15.88 0.12
CA THR A 304 13.24 -15.10 -0.21
C THR A 304 14.24 -15.10 0.98
N ALA A 305 15.14 -14.12 1.03
CA ALA A 305 15.91 -13.80 2.23
C ALA A 305 15.24 -12.63 2.97
N SER A 306 15.41 -12.54 4.29
CA SER A 306 14.93 -11.44 5.15
C SER A 306 15.71 -10.12 4.95
N ASP A 307 15.81 -9.71 3.68
CA ASP A 307 16.58 -8.60 3.09
C ASP A 307 16.09 -8.41 1.63
N SER A 308 14.80 -8.72 1.37
CA SER A 308 14.09 -8.46 0.11
C SER A 308 13.06 -7.37 0.36
N GLY A 309 13.11 -6.29 -0.42
CA GLY A 309 12.19 -5.15 -0.35
C GLY A 309 10.78 -5.44 -0.86
N ALA A 310 10.24 -6.61 -0.47
CA ALA A 310 9.00 -7.19 -0.95
C ALA A 310 7.87 -6.88 0.05
N LYS A 311 6.89 -6.12 -0.42
CA LYS A 311 5.91 -5.39 0.39
C LYS A 311 4.50 -5.96 0.22
N GLY A 312 3.65 -5.77 1.23
CA GLY A 312 2.25 -6.21 1.15
C GLY A 312 1.46 -5.41 0.10
N ILE A 313 1.62 -4.08 0.10
CA ILE A 313 1.16 -3.15 -0.94
C ILE A 313 2.28 -2.16 -1.27
N THR A 314 2.51 -1.94 -2.57
CA THR A 314 3.27 -0.82 -3.14
C THR A 314 2.37 -0.01 -4.06
N ALA A 315 2.22 1.30 -3.80
CA ALA A 315 1.44 2.22 -4.65
C ALA A 315 2.19 3.54 -4.90
N GLY A 316 2.39 3.90 -6.17
CA GLY A 316 3.13 5.11 -6.58
C GLY A 316 2.45 6.46 -6.26
N VAL A 317 1.17 6.47 -5.85
CA VAL A 317 0.39 7.70 -5.58
C VAL A 317 -0.45 7.61 -4.31
N VAL A 318 -1.45 6.71 -4.20
CA VAL A 318 -2.27 6.55 -2.98
C VAL A 318 -2.59 5.09 -2.65
N VAL A 319 -2.58 4.73 -1.37
CA VAL A 319 -3.30 3.55 -0.84
C VAL A 319 -4.54 4.01 -0.07
N ALA A 320 -5.73 3.47 -0.38
CA ALA A 320 -6.99 3.84 0.29
C ALA A 320 -7.78 2.61 0.78
N LEU A 321 -7.90 2.46 2.10
CA LEU A 321 -8.42 1.27 2.79
C LEU A 321 -9.68 1.62 3.62
N ASP A 322 -10.80 1.77 2.94
CA ASP A 322 -12.08 2.17 3.54
C ASP A 322 -13.02 0.98 3.87
N GLY A 323 -12.59 -0.25 3.60
CA GLY A 323 -13.30 -1.45 4.05
C GLY A 323 -12.53 -2.76 3.83
N GLY A 324 -13.13 -3.87 4.28
CA GLY A 324 -12.57 -5.22 4.17
C GLY A 324 -11.84 -5.71 5.43
N GLU A 325 -11.53 -7.01 5.46
CA GLU A 325 -10.67 -7.67 6.46
C GLU A 325 -9.35 -8.04 5.77
N ILE A 326 -8.25 -7.40 6.15
CA ILE A 326 -6.97 -7.43 5.43
C ILE A 326 -5.87 -7.95 6.35
N THR A 327 -5.19 -9.03 5.97
CA THR A 327 -4.04 -9.62 6.68
C THR A 327 -2.80 -9.62 5.79
N MET A 328 -1.65 -9.25 6.34
CA MET A 328 -0.38 -9.14 5.62
C MET A 328 0.79 -9.68 6.45
N ASP A 329 1.59 -10.57 5.85
CA ASP A 329 2.90 -11.04 6.33
C ASP A 329 3.94 -10.70 5.24
N ALA A 330 4.68 -9.60 5.42
CA ALA A 330 5.59 -9.06 4.41
C ALA A 330 7.07 -9.08 4.84
N ALA A 331 7.97 -9.12 3.87
CA ALA A 331 9.41 -9.17 4.14
C ALA A 331 10.01 -7.78 4.47
N ASP A 332 9.32 -6.72 4.05
CA ASP A 332 9.73 -5.32 4.10
C ASP A 332 8.60 -4.50 4.77
N ASP A 333 7.87 -3.64 4.05
CA ASP A 333 6.68 -2.96 4.58
C ASP A 333 5.39 -3.76 4.32
N ALA A 334 4.39 -3.64 5.21
CA ALA A 334 3.08 -4.22 4.94
C ALA A 334 2.27 -3.32 3.97
N ILE A 335 2.34 -2.00 4.14
CA ILE A 335 1.67 -1.02 3.25
C ILE A 335 2.64 0.14 3.00
N HIS A 336 2.95 0.43 1.74
CA HIS A 336 3.87 1.49 1.33
C HIS A 336 3.27 2.37 0.22
N SER A 337 3.53 3.68 0.29
CA SER A 337 3.27 4.58 -0.84
C SER A 337 4.31 5.69 -1.00
N ASP A 338 4.74 5.90 -2.25
CA ASP A 338 5.48 7.09 -2.72
C ASP A 338 4.67 8.41 -2.53
N GLY A 339 3.38 8.31 -2.18
CA GLY A 339 2.50 9.43 -1.87
C GLY A 339 1.84 9.32 -0.50
N SER A 340 0.58 8.89 -0.43
CA SER A 340 -0.23 8.95 0.81
C SER A 340 -1.03 7.68 1.08
N VAL A 341 -1.30 7.41 2.36
CA VAL A 341 -2.11 6.27 2.82
C VAL A 341 -3.33 6.78 3.60
N GLY A 342 -4.53 6.41 3.17
CA GLY A 342 -5.79 6.70 3.85
C GLY A 342 -6.45 5.42 4.39
N ILE A 343 -6.83 5.41 5.66
CA ILE A 343 -7.51 4.28 6.32
C ILE A 343 -8.82 4.80 6.94
N GLY A 344 -9.96 4.46 6.35
CA GLY A 344 -11.27 4.99 6.75
C GLY A 344 -12.33 3.96 7.13
N GLY A 345 -11.98 2.68 7.18
CA GLY A 345 -12.95 1.63 7.59
C GLY A 345 -12.50 0.18 7.48
N ALA A 346 -11.31 -0.11 6.91
CA ALA A 346 -10.77 -1.47 6.88
C ALA A 346 -10.39 -1.99 8.28
N ALA A 347 -10.31 -3.32 8.40
CA ALA A 347 -9.75 -4.02 9.55
C ALA A 347 -8.43 -4.70 9.14
N LEU A 348 -7.30 -4.16 9.60
CA LEU A 348 -5.94 -4.54 9.20
C LEU A 348 -5.25 -5.36 10.29
N THR A 349 -4.61 -6.46 9.91
CA THR A 349 -3.66 -7.22 10.75
C THR A 349 -2.34 -7.37 10.01
N LEU A 350 -1.32 -6.66 10.47
CA LEU A 350 -0.05 -6.48 9.75
C LEU A 350 1.11 -7.12 10.53
N ALA A 351 1.99 -7.83 9.84
CA ALA A 351 3.24 -8.39 10.35
C ALA A 351 4.31 -8.20 9.27
N THR A 352 5.47 -7.65 9.62
CA THR A 352 6.38 -7.11 8.60
C THR A 352 7.84 -7.02 9.04
N GLY A 353 8.74 -6.77 8.11
CA GLY A 353 10.19 -6.67 8.33
C GLY A 353 10.68 -5.27 8.71
N ASP A 354 10.27 -4.26 7.93
CA ASP A 354 10.45 -2.82 8.17
C ASP A 354 9.10 -2.23 8.65
N ASP A 355 8.35 -1.42 7.90
CA ASP A 355 7.26 -0.62 8.47
C ASP A 355 5.86 -1.24 8.39
N GLY A 356 5.09 -1.05 9.46
CA GLY A 356 3.67 -1.45 9.49
C GLY A 356 2.84 -0.69 8.45
N VAL A 357 3.04 0.63 8.35
CA VAL A 357 2.55 1.48 7.26
C VAL A 357 3.58 2.57 7.01
N HIS A 358 3.97 2.78 5.77
CA HIS A 358 4.89 3.84 5.32
C HIS A 358 4.23 4.74 4.26
N ALA A 359 4.34 6.06 4.41
CA ALA A 359 3.83 7.02 3.43
C ALA A 359 4.74 8.26 3.29
N GLU A 360 5.41 8.43 2.14
CA GLU A 360 6.35 9.55 1.89
C GLU A 360 5.72 10.94 2.10
N GLN A 361 4.39 11.09 1.99
CA GLN A 361 3.65 12.32 2.33
C GLN A 361 2.76 12.19 3.57
N THR A 362 1.60 11.53 3.50
CA THR A 362 0.60 11.59 4.58
C THR A 362 -0.06 10.26 4.89
N LEU A 363 -0.11 9.91 6.18
CA LEU A 363 -0.95 8.85 6.73
C LEU A 363 -2.17 9.45 7.45
N GLU A 364 -3.37 9.22 6.93
CA GLU A 364 -4.63 9.61 7.58
C GLU A 364 -5.41 8.38 8.06
N ILE A 365 -5.78 8.34 9.36
CA ILE A 365 -6.61 7.28 9.93
C ILE A 365 -7.93 7.89 10.46
N ARG A 366 -8.99 7.70 9.67
CA ARG A 366 -10.35 8.25 9.89
C ARG A 366 -11.25 7.31 10.70
N ASP A 367 -11.21 6.01 10.43
CA ASP A 367 -11.93 4.97 11.19
C ASP A 367 -11.32 3.57 10.90
N GLY A 368 -11.86 2.51 11.52
CA GLY A 368 -11.45 1.13 11.27
C GLY A 368 -10.69 0.47 12.43
N GLU A 369 -10.04 -0.65 12.16
CA GLU A 369 -9.17 -1.36 13.13
C GLU A 369 -7.78 -1.56 12.48
N VAL A 370 -6.70 -1.15 13.15
CA VAL A 370 -5.31 -1.26 12.63
C VAL A 370 -4.44 -1.95 13.67
N THR A 371 -4.03 -3.19 13.39
CA THR A 371 -3.24 -4.01 14.30
C THR A 371 -1.87 -4.31 13.69
N VAL A 372 -0.83 -3.60 14.10
CA VAL A 372 0.58 -3.90 13.73
C VAL A 372 1.15 -4.85 14.78
N THR A 373 1.32 -6.12 14.42
CA THR A 373 1.69 -7.20 15.36
C THR A 373 3.19 -7.38 15.55
N SER A 374 3.99 -6.98 14.55
CA SER A 374 5.44 -6.81 14.63
C SER A 374 5.96 -6.03 13.42
N SER A 375 6.84 -5.06 13.66
CA SER A 375 7.51 -4.24 12.64
C SER A 375 8.84 -3.67 13.17
N TYR A 376 9.63 -3.01 12.30
CA TYR A 376 10.70 -2.11 12.69
C TYR A 376 10.09 -0.85 13.34
N GLU A 377 9.48 0.06 12.56
CA GLU A 377 8.61 1.13 13.06
C GLU A 377 7.13 0.80 12.84
N GLY A 378 6.26 1.36 13.69
CA GLY A 378 4.83 1.02 13.67
C GLY A 378 4.07 1.64 12.52
N LEU A 379 4.16 2.96 12.38
CA LEU A 379 3.50 3.79 11.37
C LEU A 379 4.41 5.00 11.08
N GLU A 380 4.99 5.13 9.88
CA GLU A 380 5.80 6.28 9.45
C GLU A 380 5.08 7.09 8.35
N ALA A 381 5.12 8.42 8.46
CA ALA A 381 4.87 9.33 7.33
C ALA A 381 5.51 10.72 7.55
N THR A 382 5.60 11.55 6.50
CA THR A 382 5.96 12.98 6.67
C THR A 382 4.93 13.73 7.55
N ASP A 383 3.65 13.42 7.42
CA ASP A 383 2.55 13.92 8.27
C ASP A 383 1.59 12.77 8.65
N VAL A 384 1.18 12.68 9.93
CA VAL A 384 0.27 11.66 10.46
C VAL A 384 -0.93 12.33 11.14
N ASP A 385 -2.17 12.04 10.71
CA ASP A 385 -3.41 12.47 11.41
C ASP A 385 -4.31 11.27 11.76
N ILE A 386 -4.51 11.05 13.06
CA ILE A 386 -5.37 10.02 13.63
C ILE A 386 -6.61 10.69 14.22
N SER A 387 -7.73 10.60 13.52
CA SER A 387 -9.01 11.19 13.91
C SER A 387 -10.05 10.16 14.39
N GLY A 388 -9.83 8.86 14.14
CA GLY A 388 -10.71 7.78 14.58
C GLY A 388 -10.03 6.42 14.69
N GLY A 389 -10.83 5.35 14.58
CA GLY A 389 -10.37 3.96 14.58
C GLY A 389 -9.92 3.40 15.94
N THR A 390 -9.57 2.12 15.92
CA THR A 390 -8.87 1.42 17.01
C THR A 390 -7.51 0.97 16.48
N ILE A 391 -6.43 1.42 17.12
CA ILE A 391 -5.05 1.19 16.66
C ILE A 391 -4.30 0.46 17.78
N ASP A 392 -3.65 -0.66 17.48
CA ASP A 392 -2.77 -1.41 18.39
C ASP A 392 -1.45 -1.75 17.67
N VAL A 393 -0.33 -1.22 18.17
CA VAL A 393 0.96 -1.24 17.49
C VAL A 393 2.03 -1.87 18.37
N VAL A 394 2.77 -2.83 17.81
CA VAL A 394 3.93 -3.49 18.41
C VAL A 394 5.12 -3.38 17.46
N SER A 395 6.05 -2.48 17.76
CA SER A 395 7.22 -2.16 16.93
C SER A 395 8.53 -2.42 17.69
N SER A 396 9.64 -2.54 16.96
CA SER A 396 10.96 -2.85 17.52
C SER A 396 11.84 -1.63 17.76
N ASP A 397 11.62 -0.56 16.98
CA ASP A 397 12.04 0.82 17.25
C ASP A 397 10.77 1.64 17.55
N ASP A 398 10.43 2.67 16.76
CA ASP A 398 9.42 3.67 17.12
C ASP A 398 7.97 3.23 16.87
N GLY A 399 7.04 3.77 17.66
CA GLY A 399 5.62 3.41 17.63
C GLY A 399 4.82 4.11 16.54
N ILE A 400 4.97 5.43 16.44
CA ILE A 400 4.47 6.26 15.34
C ILE A 400 5.52 7.34 15.14
N ASN A 401 6.04 7.44 13.92
CA ASN A 401 7.06 8.40 13.53
C ASN A 401 6.47 9.39 12.52
N ALA A 402 6.66 10.68 12.78
CA ALA A 402 6.40 11.75 11.82
C ALA A 402 7.71 12.37 11.34
N ALA A 403 8.24 11.83 10.24
CA ALA A 403 9.51 12.20 9.62
C ALA A 403 9.39 12.24 8.09
N GLY A 404 10.05 13.21 7.47
CA GLY A 404 10.27 13.23 6.03
C GLY A 404 11.75 13.02 5.69
N ALA A 405 12.05 12.77 4.41
CA ALA A 405 13.38 12.45 3.87
C ALA A 405 14.54 13.46 4.15
N THR A 406 14.32 14.51 4.94
CA THR A 406 15.28 15.58 5.28
C THR A 406 16.26 15.22 6.42
N SER A 407 16.78 13.98 6.40
CA SER A 407 17.70 13.34 7.36
C SER A 407 18.38 14.21 8.46
N GLY A 408 17.95 13.96 9.71
CA GLY A 408 18.87 13.67 10.82
C GLY A 408 19.31 14.84 11.72
N GLY A 409 18.55 15.06 12.80
CA GLY A 409 19.02 15.79 13.98
C GLY A 409 17.92 16.57 14.72
N GLU A 410 18.29 17.15 15.85
CA GLU A 410 17.40 17.75 16.87
C GLU A 410 16.78 19.11 16.42
N ALA A 411 16.22 19.17 15.22
CA ALA A 411 15.79 20.38 14.55
C ALA A 411 14.37 20.22 14.02
N ASP A 412 13.48 21.11 14.49
CA ASP A 412 12.10 21.28 14.03
C ASP A 412 12.07 21.53 12.51
N THR A 413 11.81 20.47 11.73
CA THR A 413 11.77 20.49 10.25
C THR A 413 10.38 20.81 9.70
N GLY A 414 9.33 20.47 10.45
CA GLY A 414 7.97 21.00 10.27
C GLY A 414 6.86 19.95 10.13
N GLU A 415 7.22 18.67 10.20
CA GLU A 415 6.35 17.49 10.20
C GLU A 415 5.30 17.55 11.33
N THR A 416 4.18 16.86 11.19
CA THR A 416 3.11 16.85 12.20
C THR A 416 2.60 15.45 12.53
N LEU A 417 2.44 15.18 13.83
CA LEU A 417 1.77 14.00 14.36
C LEU A 417 0.56 14.47 15.16
N VAL A 418 -0.64 14.23 14.64
CA VAL A 418 -1.91 14.66 15.23
C VAL A 418 -2.70 13.44 15.71
N ILE A 419 -3.13 13.45 16.97
CA ILE A 419 -4.11 12.50 17.49
C ILE A 419 -5.29 13.32 18.02
N SER A 420 -6.39 13.29 17.28
CA SER A 420 -7.63 14.02 17.57
C SER A 420 -8.80 13.11 17.98
N GLY A 421 -8.69 11.80 17.72
CA GLY A 421 -9.68 10.81 18.12
C GLY A 421 -9.09 9.41 18.28
N GLY A 422 -9.92 8.40 18.04
CA GLY A 422 -9.54 6.99 18.11
C GLY A 422 -9.22 6.43 19.49
N SER A 423 -8.76 5.19 19.50
CA SER A 423 -8.21 4.46 20.64
C SER A 423 -6.87 3.87 20.24
N VAL A 424 -5.77 4.52 20.61
CA VAL A 424 -4.41 4.22 20.15
C VAL A 424 -3.61 3.54 21.27
N THR A 425 -3.17 2.30 21.03
CA THR A 425 -2.30 1.52 21.93
C THR A 425 -0.97 1.26 21.24
N ILE A 426 0.14 1.52 21.95
CA ILE A 426 1.49 1.47 21.40
C ILE A 426 2.42 0.72 22.35
N SER A 427 3.19 -0.20 21.78
CA SER A 427 4.20 -1.02 22.43
C SER A 427 5.51 -0.92 21.65
N ALA A 428 6.25 0.17 21.86
CA ALA A 428 7.45 0.53 21.09
C ALA A 428 8.75 0.12 21.80
N GLY A 429 9.75 -0.30 21.02
CA GLY A 429 11.10 -0.58 21.51
C GLY A 429 11.94 0.68 21.68
N GLY A 430 11.75 1.64 20.77
CA GLY A 430 12.22 3.03 20.77
C GLY A 430 11.14 3.98 21.31
N ASP A 431 10.97 5.15 20.70
CA ASP A 431 10.01 6.16 21.14
C ASP A 431 8.55 5.77 20.87
N GLY A 432 7.68 6.13 21.82
CA GLY A 432 6.25 5.80 21.71
C GLY A 432 5.50 6.64 20.68
N LEU A 433 5.94 7.88 20.50
CA LEU A 433 5.59 8.80 19.42
C LEU A 433 6.86 9.64 19.18
N ASP A 434 7.37 9.70 17.96
CA ASP A 434 8.36 10.72 17.58
C ASP A 434 7.79 11.67 16.52
N SER A 435 8.35 12.88 16.46
CA SER A 435 8.16 13.77 15.33
C SER A 435 9.35 14.69 15.16
N ASN A 436 9.90 14.70 13.95
CA ASN A 436 10.93 15.65 13.54
C ASN A 436 10.40 17.10 13.46
N GLY A 437 9.07 17.27 13.52
CA GLY A 437 8.38 18.54 13.81
C GLY A 437 7.60 18.50 15.13
N SER A 438 6.27 18.47 15.07
CA SER A 438 5.39 18.75 16.22
C SER A 438 4.25 17.75 16.46
N ILE A 439 4.04 17.42 17.74
CA ILE A 439 2.97 16.50 18.19
C ILE A 439 1.78 17.28 18.75
N THR A 440 0.56 16.97 18.30
CA THR A 440 -0.69 17.55 18.83
C THR A 440 -1.67 16.48 19.28
N LEU A 441 -1.87 16.36 20.60
CA LEU A 441 -2.84 15.46 21.21
C LEU A 441 -4.06 16.27 21.65
N SER A 442 -5.23 16.00 21.04
CA SER A 442 -6.44 16.81 21.21
C SER A 442 -7.71 16.02 21.57
N GLY A 443 -7.67 14.69 21.49
CA GLY A 443 -8.79 13.82 21.81
C GLY A 443 -8.39 12.34 21.89
N GLY A 444 -9.38 11.46 21.72
CA GLY A 444 -9.18 10.00 21.79
C GLY A 444 -8.80 9.45 23.17
N GLU A 445 -8.35 8.19 23.16
CA GLU A 445 -7.56 7.59 24.24
C GLU A 445 -6.21 7.11 23.67
N LEU A 446 -5.13 7.34 24.41
CA LEU A 446 -3.75 7.03 24.01
C LEU A 446 -3.08 6.23 25.13
N ALA A 447 -2.55 5.04 24.84
CA ALA A 447 -1.88 4.16 25.78
C ALA A 447 -0.51 3.75 25.22
N ILE A 448 0.58 4.10 25.91
CA ILE A 448 1.95 3.81 25.46
C ILE A 448 2.68 2.99 26.51
N THR A 449 3.31 1.90 26.09
CA THR A 449 4.34 1.18 26.85
C THR A 449 5.62 1.11 26.05
N GLY A 450 6.72 1.61 26.62
CA GLY A 450 8.02 1.70 25.95
C GLY A 450 8.81 2.91 26.43
N PRO A 451 10.06 3.06 25.96
CA PRO A 451 11.02 2.00 25.68
C PRO A 451 11.45 1.35 27.01
N ALA A 452 12.30 0.32 26.95
CA ALA A 452 13.10 -0.12 28.11
C ALA A 452 14.20 0.90 28.49
N GLY A 453 14.50 1.84 27.58
CA GLY A 453 15.48 2.91 27.68
C GLY A 453 16.77 2.63 26.89
N GLY A 454 17.20 3.61 26.09
CA GLY A 454 18.51 3.66 25.42
C GLY A 454 19.06 5.10 25.42
N GLY A 455 18.28 6.00 24.83
CA GLY A 455 18.20 7.46 25.05
C GLY A 455 16.74 7.94 25.05
N GLU A 456 16.01 7.38 24.10
CA GLU A 456 14.57 7.28 23.78
C GLU A 456 13.58 7.39 24.97
N THR A 457 12.37 7.84 24.67
CA THR A 457 11.32 8.30 25.58
C THR A 457 9.93 7.73 25.21
N THR A 458 8.84 8.21 25.81
CA THR A 458 7.48 7.81 25.40
C THR A 458 6.85 8.74 24.37
N ILE A 459 7.38 9.96 24.24
CA ILE A 459 6.90 11.06 23.38
C ILE A 459 8.10 12.01 23.22
N ASP A 460 8.86 11.91 22.13
CA ASP A 460 9.81 12.97 21.74
C ASP A 460 9.24 13.85 20.63
N SER A 461 9.83 15.02 20.45
CA SER A 461 9.44 15.99 19.41
C SER A 461 10.48 17.10 19.35
N ASN A 462 11.07 17.28 18.17
CA ASN A 462 12.05 18.36 17.90
C ASN A 462 11.44 19.76 18.08
N GLY A 463 10.16 19.91 17.72
CA GLY A 463 9.39 21.15 17.77
C GLY A 463 8.66 21.34 19.10
N GLY A 464 7.37 21.00 19.15
CA GLY A 464 6.52 21.34 20.29
C GLY A 464 5.30 20.45 20.48
N VAL A 465 5.25 19.77 21.63
CA VAL A 465 4.11 18.93 22.03
C VAL A 465 2.97 19.76 22.61
N THR A 466 1.81 19.74 21.95
CA THR A 466 0.55 20.38 22.38
C THR A 466 -0.41 19.34 22.95
N VAL A 467 -0.99 19.62 24.12
CA VAL A 467 -2.07 18.81 24.71
C VAL A 467 -3.27 19.71 25.03
N ASP A 468 -4.37 19.55 24.30
CA ASP A 468 -5.67 20.19 24.54
C ASP A 468 -6.77 19.11 24.63
N GLY A 469 -7.96 19.43 25.10
CA GLY A 469 -9.12 18.50 25.18
C GLY A 469 -9.01 17.34 26.19
N MET A 470 -7.80 16.83 26.44
CA MET A 470 -7.44 15.69 27.29
C MET A 470 -6.37 16.08 28.33
N ALA A 471 -5.92 15.11 29.13
CA ALA A 471 -4.69 15.21 29.91
C ALA A 471 -3.94 13.88 29.87
N LEU A 472 -2.63 13.89 30.14
CA LEU A 472 -1.78 12.70 30.19
C LEU A 472 -1.34 12.38 31.62
N VAL A 473 -1.20 11.09 31.95
CA VAL A 473 -0.42 10.60 33.10
C VAL A 473 0.79 9.81 32.60
N SER A 474 1.98 10.16 33.09
CA SER A 474 3.24 9.48 32.76
C SER A 474 3.83 8.83 34.01
N ALA A 475 4.35 7.61 33.90
CA ALA A 475 4.97 6.88 35.00
C ALA A 475 6.15 6.03 34.56
N THR A 476 7.28 6.14 35.27
CA THR A 476 8.41 5.21 35.11
C THR A 476 8.14 3.93 35.88
N LEU A 477 7.66 2.89 35.20
CA LEU A 477 7.42 1.55 35.72
C LEU A 477 7.91 0.53 34.70
N THR A 478 8.61 -0.50 35.18
CA THR A 478 9.14 -1.55 34.30
C THR A 478 8.21 -2.74 34.19
N GLY A 479 7.97 -3.21 32.97
CA GLY A 479 7.25 -4.45 32.67
C GLY A 479 7.88 -5.22 31.50
N SER A 480 7.23 -6.34 31.14
CA SER A 480 7.60 -7.20 30.01
C SER A 480 6.44 -7.35 29.04
N ASN A 481 6.68 -7.95 27.86
CA ASN A 481 5.59 -8.42 26.99
C ASN A 481 4.61 -9.28 27.82
N GLY A 482 3.31 -8.98 27.71
CA GLY A 482 2.23 -9.60 28.50
C GLY A 482 2.09 -9.10 29.94
N SER A 483 2.83 -8.07 30.38
CA SER A 483 2.55 -7.35 31.63
C SER A 483 1.32 -6.46 31.47
N SER A 484 0.45 -6.48 32.48
CA SER A 484 -0.81 -5.72 32.44
C SER A 484 -0.71 -4.39 33.17
N VAL A 485 -1.07 -3.30 32.49
CA VAL A 485 -1.04 -1.92 32.95
C VAL A 485 -2.45 -1.47 33.36
N GLN A 486 -2.59 -0.86 34.53
CA GLN A 486 -3.84 -0.28 35.01
C GLN A 486 -3.64 1.14 35.53
N VAL A 487 -4.47 2.08 35.04
CA VAL A 487 -4.54 3.45 35.55
C VAL A 487 -5.77 3.59 36.45
N THR A 488 -5.56 4.00 37.70
CA THR A 488 -6.60 4.06 38.74
C THR A 488 -6.73 5.46 39.34
N ALA A 489 -7.94 6.01 39.36
CA ALA A 489 -8.28 7.27 39.99
C ALA A 489 -8.26 7.21 41.53
N ALA A 490 -8.20 8.37 42.19
CA ALA A 490 -8.07 8.46 43.65
C ALA A 490 -9.25 7.89 44.47
N ASP A 491 -10.39 7.59 43.84
CA ASP A 491 -11.54 6.93 44.48
C ASP A 491 -11.53 5.38 44.34
N GLY A 492 -10.59 4.84 43.56
CA GLY A 492 -10.46 3.41 43.27
C GLY A 492 -11.08 2.98 41.93
N THR A 493 -11.59 3.90 41.12
CA THR A 493 -12.06 3.61 39.75
C THR A 493 -10.87 3.36 38.82
N VAL A 494 -10.80 2.20 38.18
CA VAL A 494 -9.88 1.95 37.06
C VAL A 494 -10.42 2.72 35.85
N VAL A 495 -9.61 3.60 35.27
CA VAL A 495 -9.97 4.42 34.10
C VAL A 495 -9.41 3.87 32.79
N ALA A 496 -8.34 3.09 32.84
CA ALA A 496 -7.80 2.37 31.70
C ALA A 496 -7.12 1.06 32.14
N SER A 497 -7.14 0.06 31.26
CA SER A 497 -6.41 -1.19 31.41
C SER A 497 -5.96 -1.66 30.02
N PHE A 498 -4.66 -1.90 29.83
CA PHE A 498 -4.05 -2.33 28.58
C PHE A 498 -2.85 -3.23 28.88
N ASP A 499 -2.48 -4.11 27.96
CA ASP A 499 -1.38 -5.07 28.13
C ASP A 499 -0.24 -4.69 27.16
N ALA A 500 1.02 -4.90 27.57
CA ALA A 500 2.17 -4.48 26.77
C ALA A 500 2.64 -5.54 25.76
N GLY A 501 2.90 -5.14 24.51
CA GLY A 501 3.53 -5.98 23.49
C GLY A 501 5.06 -6.10 23.63
N VAL A 502 5.71 -5.20 24.36
CA VAL A 502 7.18 -5.12 24.50
C VAL A 502 7.64 -5.10 25.96
N SER A 503 8.96 -5.13 26.18
CA SER A 503 9.53 -4.85 27.51
C SER A 503 9.79 -3.37 27.65
N PHE A 504 9.26 -2.75 28.71
CA PHE A 504 9.21 -1.30 28.85
C PHE A 504 9.72 -0.80 30.20
N GLY A 505 10.02 0.50 30.26
CA GLY A 505 10.33 1.27 31.47
C GLY A 505 9.54 2.58 31.58
N GLY A 506 8.97 3.07 30.47
CA GLY A 506 7.98 4.15 30.43
C GLY A 506 6.54 3.64 30.25
N VAL A 507 5.60 4.37 30.84
CA VAL A 507 4.16 4.24 30.60
C VAL A 507 3.57 5.64 30.44
N VAL A 508 2.78 5.86 29.38
CA VAL A 508 1.87 7.01 29.26
C VAL A 508 0.44 6.51 29.09
N PHE A 509 -0.51 7.21 29.70
CA PHE A 509 -1.91 7.11 29.32
C PHE A 509 -2.52 8.52 29.19
N GLY A 510 -3.22 8.78 28.10
CA GLY A 510 -3.90 10.03 27.78
C GLY A 510 -5.37 9.79 27.49
N SER A 511 -6.25 10.61 28.07
CA SER A 511 -7.70 10.54 27.79
C SER A 511 -8.41 11.79 28.32
N SER A 512 -9.56 12.12 27.72
CA SER A 512 -10.49 13.13 28.28
C SER A 512 -11.10 12.71 29.63
N ALA A 513 -10.98 11.44 30.03
CA ALA A 513 -11.32 10.96 31.37
C ALA A 513 -10.34 11.41 32.47
N LEU A 514 -9.16 11.93 32.11
CA LEU A 514 -8.15 12.41 33.05
C LEU A 514 -8.34 13.89 33.40
N THR A 515 -8.46 14.19 34.68
CA THR A 515 -8.62 15.58 35.16
C THR A 515 -7.27 16.20 35.48
N ASN A 516 -6.86 17.20 34.69
CA ASN A 516 -5.60 17.95 34.86
C ASN A 516 -5.39 18.43 36.32
N GLY A 517 -4.25 18.07 36.90
CA GLY A 517 -3.87 18.36 38.27
C GLY A 517 -4.34 17.34 39.32
N GLU A 518 -5.17 16.35 38.96
CA GLU A 518 -5.52 15.24 39.86
C GLU A 518 -4.49 14.10 39.81
N THR A 519 -4.42 13.33 40.91
CA THR A 519 -3.43 12.28 41.11
C THR A 519 -4.02 10.90 40.89
N TYR A 520 -3.37 10.13 40.02
CA TYR A 520 -3.71 8.77 39.64
C TYR A 520 -2.63 7.79 40.13
N THR A 521 -2.98 6.51 40.16
CA THR A 521 -2.05 5.41 40.44
C THR A 521 -1.92 4.56 39.18
N VAL A 522 -0.73 4.49 38.60
CA VAL A 522 -0.39 3.55 37.53
C VAL A 522 0.14 2.28 38.19
N THR A 523 -0.34 1.11 37.76
CA THR A 523 0.02 -0.19 38.31
C THR A 523 0.45 -1.13 37.19
N VAL A 524 1.57 -1.84 37.38
CA VAL A 524 2.11 -2.85 36.46
C VAL A 524 2.46 -4.09 37.30
N ASP A 525 1.78 -5.20 37.06
CA ASP A 525 1.97 -6.49 37.77
C ASP A 525 2.02 -6.39 39.32
N GLY A 526 1.30 -5.41 39.89
CA GLY A 526 1.25 -5.13 41.33
C GLY A 526 2.36 -4.23 41.87
N SER A 527 3.34 -3.84 41.05
CA SER A 527 4.17 -2.63 41.28
C SER A 527 3.34 -1.39 40.94
N SER A 528 3.54 -0.27 41.63
CA SER A 528 2.77 0.94 41.35
C SER A 528 3.53 2.24 41.58
N ALA A 529 3.18 3.24 40.78
CA ALA A 529 3.66 4.61 40.84
C ALA A 529 2.48 5.58 40.91
N SER A 530 2.70 6.75 41.48
CA SER A 530 1.71 7.82 41.55
C SER A 530 2.07 8.91 40.55
N ALA A 531 1.17 9.17 39.60
CA ALA A 531 1.32 10.18 38.56
C ALA A 531 0.28 11.30 38.77
N THR A 532 0.54 12.51 38.29
CA THR A 532 -0.43 13.61 38.28
C THR A 532 -0.77 13.93 36.84
N ALA A 533 -2.06 13.97 36.50
CA ALA A 533 -2.52 14.25 35.15
C ALA A 533 -2.12 15.67 34.73
N SER A 534 -1.67 15.83 33.48
CA SER A 534 -1.04 17.06 32.98
C SER A 534 -1.49 17.38 31.56
N THR A 535 -1.68 18.68 31.26
CA THR A 535 -1.82 19.22 29.89
C THR A 535 -0.50 19.82 29.37
N THR A 536 0.63 19.45 29.99
CA THR A 536 1.97 19.86 29.55
C THR A 536 2.90 18.67 29.66
N VAL A 537 3.45 18.25 28.53
CA VAL A 537 4.53 17.25 28.46
C VAL A 537 5.86 17.95 28.78
N SER A 538 6.78 17.22 29.42
CA SER A 538 8.19 17.61 29.48
C SER A 538 8.96 16.69 28.55
N THR A 539 9.16 17.12 27.30
CA THR A 539 10.01 16.39 26.34
C THR A 539 11.43 16.24 26.88
N GLY A 540 12.12 15.21 26.42
CA GLY A 540 13.30 14.63 27.08
C GLY A 540 14.57 15.48 27.09
N MET A 541 14.58 16.65 26.42
CA MET A 541 15.73 17.53 26.16
C MET A 541 16.89 17.31 27.13
N GLY A 542 17.95 16.66 26.64
CA GLY A 542 19.04 16.01 27.39
C GLY A 542 19.98 16.92 28.20
N GLY A 543 19.41 17.83 29.00
CA GLY A 543 20.07 18.79 29.87
C GLY A 543 20.74 18.15 31.08
N GLY A 544 21.70 17.25 30.86
CA GLY A 544 22.48 16.55 31.86
C GLY A 544 23.10 17.52 32.86
N GLY A 545 22.43 17.70 34.01
CA GLY A 545 22.67 18.80 34.93
C GLY A 545 24.07 18.77 35.53
N MET A 546 25.00 19.55 34.97
CA MET A 546 26.39 19.65 35.44
C MET A 546 26.46 20.23 36.85
N GLY A 547 26.37 19.37 37.86
CA GLY A 547 26.49 19.70 39.27
C GLY A 547 27.86 20.28 39.59
N GLY A 548 27.97 21.62 39.59
CA GLY A 548 29.22 22.38 39.74
C GLY A 548 29.90 22.22 41.10
N GLY A 549 30.56 21.09 41.34
CA GLY A 549 31.40 20.82 42.50
C GLY A 549 32.73 21.60 42.43
N PRO A 550 33.07 22.45 43.42
CA PRO A 550 34.21 23.36 43.29
C PRO A 550 35.58 22.74 43.64
N GLY A 551 36.37 22.44 42.60
CA GLY A 551 37.83 22.65 42.59
C GLY A 551 38.75 21.59 43.25
N GLY A 552 39.59 20.97 42.42
CA GLY A 552 40.68 20.10 42.86
C GLY A 552 41.78 19.96 41.80
N GLY A 553 42.71 20.93 41.75
CA GLY A 553 43.72 20.99 40.68
C GLY A 553 44.93 20.07 40.89
N GLY A 554 45.34 19.36 39.84
CA GLY A 554 46.59 18.59 39.76
C GLY A 554 46.89 18.19 38.31
N GLY A 555 47.97 18.71 37.73
CA GLY A 555 48.27 18.54 36.30
C GLY A 555 49.34 17.49 35.98
N GLY A 556 49.28 16.92 34.77
CA GLY A 556 50.29 16.02 34.20
C GLY A 556 50.05 15.82 32.69
N PRO A 557 51.03 16.05 31.80
CA PRO A 557 50.80 16.01 30.35
C PRO A 557 51.35 14.75 29.65
N GLY A 558 50.64 14.32 28.58
CA GLY A 558 51.24 13.62 27.45
C GLY A 558 50.97 12.11 27.34
N GLY A 559 50.48 11.71 26.17
CA GLY A 559 50.26 10.32 25.75
C GLY A 559 49.33 10.31 24.54
N GLY A 560 49.84 9.95 23.35
CA GLY A 560 49.09 10.07 22.09
C GLY A 560 48.97 8.74 21.34
N GLY A 561 47.91 8.65 20.54
CA GLY A 561 47.54 7.52 19.69
C GLY A 561 46.00 7.42 19.61
N GLY A 562 45.37 7.13 18.48
CA GLY A 562 45.95 6.85 17.15
C GLY A 562 45.26 5.66 16.48
N GLY A 563 44.03 5.84 16.00
CA GLY A 563 43.24 4.86 15.26
C GLY A 563 42.06 5.55 14.56
N PRO A 564 41.56 5.02 13.42
CA PRO A 564 40.52 5.65 12.62
C PRO A 564 39.11 5.30 13.11
N GLY A 565 38.10 6.06 12.69
CA GLY A 565 36.69 5.77 12.95
C GLY A 565 36.01 4.97 11.83
N GLY A 566 34.83 4.43 12.14
CA GLY A 566 33.71 4.47 11.18
C GLY A 566 33.19 5.91 11.08
N GLY A 567 32.35 6.28 10.10
CA GLY A 567 31.59 5.39 9.22
C GLY A 567 30.19 5.17 9.79
N GLY A 568 29.32 6.17 9.61
CA GLY A 568 27.87 5.98 9.59
C GLY A 568 27.40 5.62 8.18
N ARG A 569 26.08 5.58 8.00
CA ARG A 569 25.31 4.89 6.95
C ARG A 569 24.70 3.55 7.43
N PRO A 570 23.40 3.29 7.16
CA PRO A 570 22.38 4.24 6.69
C PRO A 570 22.36 5.57 7.47
#